data_AF-A0A537A643-F1
#
_entry.id   AF-A0A537A643-F1
#
_cell.length_a   1.000
_cell.length_b   1.000
_cell.length_c   1.000
_cell.angle_alpha   90.00
_cell.angle_beta   90.00
_cell.angle_gamma   90.00
#
_symmetry.space_group_name_H-M   'P 1'
#
loop_
_entity.id
_entity.type
_entity.pdbx_description
1 polymer ?
#
loop_
_entity_poly.entity_id
_entity_poly.type
_entity_poly.pdbx_seq_one_letter_code
_entity_poly.pdbx_strand_id
1 'polypeptide(L)'
;MKWPGSYNAPAGLDQKRQNAKTKRMDLSTRRFADVVVAEPAGRIDYTNAEDFKSMLWPALAHQPERGAFVLDFSRVSYISSVGLRVLMLAAKEMNAEQRKIAIAAPQPVVREILEISRFNLILAIFSSVREALAQLSPAALAAYDTVPKRGAA
;
A
#
# COMPACT_ATOMS: atom_id res chain seq x y z
N MET A 1 14.47 -65.83 -0.92
CA MET A 1 15.67 -64.95 -1.05
C MET A 1 15.22 -63.52 -0.75
N LYS A 2 15.59 -62.98 0.43
CA LYS A 2 15.16 -61.66 0.92
C LYS A 2 16.30 -60.65 0.72
N TRP A 3 16.02 -59.50 0.14
CA TRP A 3 16.91 -58.34 0.13
C TRP A 3 16.61 -57.47 1.38
N PRO A 4 17.62 -57.09 2.21
CA PRO A 4 17.43 -56.17 3.33
C PRO A 4 17.85 -54.76 2.91
N GLY A 5 16.97 -53.77 3.07
CA GLY A 5 17.33 -52.40 2.71
C GLY A 5 16.18 -51.43 2.81
N SER A 6 15.65 -51.23 4.01
CA SER A 6 14.77 -50.10 4.32
C SER A 6 15.61 -48.83 4.25
N TYR A 7 15.57 -48.13 3.12
CA TYR A 7 16.17 -46.79 3.01
C TYR A 7 15.27 -45.81 3.77
N ASN A 8 15.64 -45.52 5.02
CA ASN A 8 15.09 -44.38 5.75
C ASN A 8 15.62 -43.11 5.09
N ALA A 9 14.75 -42.38 4.39
CA ALA A 9 15.07 -41.04 3.93
C ALA A 9 15.35 -40.15 5.16
N PRO A 10 16.44 -39.35 5.18
CA PRO A 10 16.72 -38.49 6.32
C PRO A 10 15.61 -37.44 6.48
N ALA A 11 14.99 -37.44 7.67
CA ALA A 11 14.10 -36.39 8.13
C ALA A 11 14.91 -35.08 8.25
N GLY A 12 14.98 -34.31 7.17
CA GLY A 12 15.79 -33.09 7.15
C GLY A 12 15.66 -32.20 5.91
N LEU A 13 14.87 -32.59 4.91
CA LEU A 13 14.73 -31.81 3.66
C LEU A 13 13.44 -30.98 3.57
N ASP A 14 12.61 -30.97 4.61
CA ASP A 14 11.36 -30.18 4.63
C ASP A 14 11.39 -28.98 5.60
N GLN A 15 12.42 -28.88 6.46
CA GLN A 15 12.49 -27.82 7.48
C GLN A 15 13.01 -26.46 6.94
N LYS A 16 13.56 -26.41 5.71
CA LYS A 16 14.04 -25.15 5.11
C LYS A 16 12.97 -24.38 4.32
N ARG A 17 11.73 -24.87 4.25
CA ARG A 17 10.58 -24.13 3.70
C ARG A 17 9.80 -23.31 4.74
N GLN A 18 10.26 -23.28 5.99
CA GLN A 18 9.51 -22.69 7.11
C GLN A 18 10.12 -21.40 7.69
N ASN A 19 11.10 -20.77 7.03
CA ASN A 19 11.69 -19.53 7.53
C ASN A 19 11.64 -18.33 6.58
N ALA A 20 10.86 -18.41 5.50
CA ALA A 20 10.33 -17.20 4.86
C ALA A 20 9.16 -16.71 5.72
N LYS A 21 9.44 -16.12 6.88
CA LYS A 21 8.48 -15.25 7.57
C LYS A 21 8.10 -14.18 6.56
N THR A 22 6.99 -14.39 5.86
CA THR A 22 6.30 -13.41 5.02
C THR A 22 6.30 -12.13 5.83
N LYS A 23 7.08 -11.14 5.39
CA LYS A 23 7.04 -9.80 5.98
C LYS A 23 5.62 -9.32 5.69
N ARG A 24 4.73 -9.46 6.69
CA ARG A 24 3.33 -9.06 6.59
C ARG A 24 3.31 -7.64 6.05
N MET A 25 2.56 -7.45 4.98
CA MET A 25 2.24 -6.09 4.56
C MET A 25 1.47 -5.43 5.70
N ASP A 26 1.86 -4.20 6.04
CA ASP A 26 1.21 -3.40 7.08
C ASP A 26 0.56 -2.20 6.41
N LEU A 27 -0.63 -1.82 6.89
CA LEU A 27 -1.37 -0.65 6.43
C LEU A 27 -1.99 0.01 7.66
N SER A 28 -1.45 1.17 8.01
CA SER A 28 -2.04 2.04 9.02
C SER A 28 -2.81 3.18 8.36
N THR A 29 -3.78 3.75 9.07
CA THR A 29 -4.56 4.90 8.58
C THR A 29 -4.54 6.04 9.58
N ARG A 30 -4.52 7.27 9.06
CA ARG A 30 -4.73 8.50 9.83
C ARG A 30 -5.79 9.34 9.14
N ARG A 31 -6.55 10.10 9.91
CA ARG A 31 -7.58 11.00 9.40
C ARG A 31 -7.21 12.44 9.69
N PHE A 32 -7.30 13.27 8.66
CA PHE A 32 -7.10 14.72 8.72
C PHE A 32 -8.34 15.38 8.14
N ALA A 33 -9.21 15.90 9.01
CA ALA A 33 -10.53 16.44 8.62
C ALA A 33 -11.33 15.44 7.75
N ASP A 34 -11.49 15.75 6.46
CA ASP A 34 -12.20 15.01 5.44
C ASP A 34 -11.31 14.08 4.60
N VAL A 35 -10.00 14.03 4.86
CA VAL A 35 -9.07 13.15 4.13
C VAL A 35 -8.59 12.00 5.01
N VAL A 36 -8.63 10.79 4.46
CA VAL A 36 -7.98 9.62 5.05
C VAL A 36 -6.64 9.40 4.36
N VAL A 37 -5.57 9.32 5.14
CA VAL A 37 -4.22 8.99 4.69
C VAL A 37 -3.92 7.56 5.13
N ALA A 38 -3.76 6.65 4.18
CA ALA A 38 -3.31 5.28 4.42
C ALA A 38 -1.81 5.17 4.14
N GLU A 39 -1.09 4.48 5.03
CA GLU A 39 0.37 4.36 5.04
C GLU A 39 0.77 2.89 4.90
N PRO A 40 0.67 2.31 3.69
CA PRO A 40 1.20 0.98 3.44
C PRO A 40 2.73 0.95 3.62
N ALA A 41 3.24 -0.12 4.22
CA ALA A 41 4.66 -0.31 4.43
C ALA A 41 5.15 -1.67 3.90
N GLY A 42 6.31 -1.66 3.24
CA GLY A 42 6.96 -2.85 2.71
C GLY A 42 6.84 -2.96 1.18
N ARG A 43 6.63 -4.19 0.70
CA ARG A 43 6.52 -4.51 -0.73
C ARG A 43 5.07 -4.86 -1.06
N ILE A 44 4.64 -4.55 -2.27
CA ILE A 44 3.33 -4.94 -2.81
C ILE A 44 3.57 -5.83 -4.03
N ASP A 45 3.43 -7.14 -3.87
CA ASP A 45 3.66 -8.09 -4.96
C ASP A 45 2.69 -9.28 -4.91
N TYR A 46 2.92 -10.29 -5.74
CA TYR A 46 2.02 -11.44 -5.87
C TYR A 46 1.86 -12.24 -4.57
N THR A 47 2.78 -12.08 -3.61
CA THR A 47 2.72 -12.79 -2.34
C THR A 47 1.75 -12.15 -1.35
N ASN A 48 1.40 -10.87 -1.53
CA ASN A 48 0.64 -10.10 -0.54
C ASN A 48 -0.37 -9.11 -1.16
N ALA A 49 -0.57 -9.12 -2.47
CA ALA A 49 -1.52 -8.21 -3.13
C ALA A 49 -2.97 -8.39 -2.63
N GLU A 50 -3.38 -9.63 -2.30
CA GLU A 50 -4.72 -9.87 -1.75
C GLU A 50 -4.84 -9.38 -0.29
N ASP A 51 -3.78 -9.51 0.51
CA ASP A 51 -3.73 -8.95 1.86
C ASP A 51 -3.80 -7.42 1.79
N PHE A 52 -3.03 -6.79 0.89
CA PHE A 52 -3.09 -5.35 0.65
C PHE A 52 -4.50 -4.90 0.29
N LYS A 53 -5.14 -5.59 -0.65
CA LYS A 53 -6.51 -5.31 -1.07
C LYS A 53 -7.49 -5.45 0.10
N SER A 54 -7.39 -6.52 0.88
CA SER A 54 -8.25 -6.81 2.02
C SER A 54 -8.13 -5.76 3.14
N MET A 55 -6.93 -5.19 3.32
CA MET A 55 -6.72 -4.06 4.24
C MET A 55 -7.19 -2.72 3.66
N LEU A 56 -7.02 -2.52 2.35
CA LEU A 56 -7.36 -1.26 1.68
C LEU A 56 -8.87 -1.05 1.56
N TRP A 57 -9.65 -2.09 1.22
CA TRP A 57 -11.10 -1.95 0.99
C TRP A 57 -11.87 -1.38 2.18
N PRO A 58 -11.69 -1.89 3.41
CA PRO A 58 -12.30 -1.29 4.59
C PRO A 58 -11.87 0.17 4.77
N ALA A 59 -10.60 0.51 4.55
CA ALA A 59 -10.14 1.88 4.68
C ALA A 59 -10.80 2.83 3.67
N LEU A 60 -11.06 2.35 2.44
CA LEU A 60 -11.79 3.12 1.43
C LEU A 60 -13.25 3.35 1.84
N ALA A 61 -13.92 2.32 2.38
CA ALA A 61 -15.32 2.37 2.76
C ALA A 61 -15.61 3.30 3.97
N HIS A 62 -14.69 3.40 4.93
CA HIS A 62 -14.87 4.19 6.16
C HIS A 62 -14.50 5.67 6.02
N GLN A 63 -14.54 6.22 4.81
CA GLN A 63 -14.32 7.63 4.55
C GLN A 63 -15.57 8.49 4.79
N PRO A 64 -15.40 9.77 5.17
CA PRO A 64 -16.51 10.72 5.16
C PRO A 64 -17.12 10.87 3.77
N GLU A 65 -18.43 11.17 3.69
CA GLU A 65 -19.24 11.12 2.46
C GLU A 65 -18.70 11.92 1.26
N ARG A 66 -17.90 12.97 1.52
CA ARG A 66 -17.29 13.85 0.50
C ARG A 66 -15.78 13.99 0.67
N GLY A 67 -15.14 12.98 1.24
CA GLY A 67 -13.72 12.98 1.53
C GLY A 67 -12.83 12.60 0.35
N ALA A 68 -11.52 12.65 0.59
CA ALA A 68 -10.51 12.10 -0.31
C ALA A 68 -9.66 11.05 0.40
N PHE A 69 -9.02 10.18 -0.39
CA PHE A 69 -8.11 9.16 0.09
C PHE A 69 -6.70 9.41 -0.43
N VAL A 70 -5.70 9.38 0.44
CA VAL A 70 -4.30 9.52 0.08
C VAL A 70 -3.55 8.26 0.49
N LEU A 71 -2.85 7.65 -0.46
CA LEU A 71 -1.91 6.56 -0.22
C LEU A 71 -0.50 7.14 -0.06
N ASP A 72 0.02 7.16 1.17
CA ASP A 72 1.40 7.54 1.46
C ASP A 72 2.33 6.36 1.15
N PHE A 73 3.04 6.47 0.03
CA PHE A 73 3.98 5.46 -0.47
C PHE A 73 5.42 5.69 -0.01
N SER A 74 5.66 6.56 0.97
CA SER A 74 6.99 6.81 1.52
C SER A 74 7.65 5.56 2.10
N ARG A 75 6.85 4.57 2.53
CA ARG A 75 7.32 3.29 3.09
C ARG A 75 7.08 2.09 2.18
N VAL A 76 6.62 2.32 0.95
CA VAL A 76 6.48 1.27 -0.08
C VAL A 76 7.77 1.20 -0.89
N SER A 77 8.52 0.10 -0.74
CA SER A 77 9.81 -0.07 -1.40
C SER A 77 9.70 -0.66 -2.81
N TYR A 78 8.57 -1.28 -3.13
CA TYR A 78 8.35 -1.94 -4.42
C TYR A 78 6.86 -2.22 -4.66
N ILE A 79 6.44 -2.14 -5.92
CA ILE A 79 5.11 -2.56 -6.37
C ILE A 79 5.22 -3.34 -7.69
N SER A 80 4.55 -4.50 -7.80
CA SER A 80 4.45 -5.26 -9.05
C SER A 80 3.14 -4.98 -9.79
N SER A 81 2.97 -5.58 -10.97
CA SER A 81 1.75 -5.46 -11.80
C SER A 81 0.45 -5.83 -11.07
N VAL A 82 0.49 -6.80 -10.16
CA VAL A 82 -0.69 -7.17 -9.36
C VAL A 82 -1.04 -6.09 -8.34
N GLY A 83 -0.04 -5.41 -7.77
CA GLY A 83 -0.26 -4.27 -6.88
C GLY A 83 -0.84 -3.08 -7.64
N LEU A 84 -0.32 -2.79 -8.83
CA LEU A 84 -0.88 -1.74 -9.70
C LEU A 84 -2.34 -2.04 -10.08
N ARG A 85 -2.69 -3.32 -10.30
CA ARG A 85 -4.08 -3.73 -10.52
C ARG A 85 -4.95 -3.43 -9.30
N VAL A 86 -4.48 -3.70 -8.08
CA VAL A 86 -5.22 -3.35 -6.86
C VAL A 86 -5.47 -1.84 -6.78
N LEU A 87 -4.45 -1.02 -7.08
CA LEU A 87 -4.59 0.45 -7.11
C LEU A 87 -5.59 0.93 -8.17
N MET A 88 -5.59 0.30 -9.35
CA MET A 88 -6.55 0.63 -10.41
C MET A 88 -7.98 0.31 -9.98
N LEU A 89 -8.20 -0.80 -9.28
CA LEU A 89 -9.52 -1.17 -8.77
C LEU A 89 -9.97 -0.19 -7.67
N ALA A 90 -9.07 0.19 -6.76
CA ALA A 90 -9.35 1.22 -5.75
C ALA A 90 -9.71 2.58 -6.39
N ALA A 91 -9.01 2.97 -7.45
CA ALA A 91 -9.32 4.18 -8.23
C ALA A 91 -10.72 4.14 -8.84
N LYS A 92 -11.11 3.00 -9.40
CA LYS A 92 -12.45 2.80 -9.96
C LYS A 92 -13.53 2.87 -8.89
N GLU A 93 -13.32 2.23 -7.75
CA GLU A 93 -14.25 2.25 -6.61
C GLU A 93 -14.52 3.68 -6.13
N MET A 94 -13.45 4.43 -5.87
CA MET A 94 -13.53 5.82 -5.41
C MET A 94 -14.20 6.73 -6.43
N ASN A 95 -13.90 6.55 -7.72
CA ASN A 95 -14.52 7.34 -8.79
C ASN A 95 -16.02 7.04 -8.95
N ALA A 96 -16.45 5.79 -8.75
CA ALA A 96 -17.87 5.42 -8.78
C ALA A 96 -18.67 6.16 -7.68
N GLU A 97 -18.04 6.42 -6.53
CA GLU A 97 -18.61 7.22 -5.44
C GLU A 97 -18.36 8.74 -5.58
N GLN A 98 -17.79 9.20 -6.71
CA GLN A 98 -17.39 10.59 -6.94
C GLN A 98 -16.40 11.13 -5.89
N ARG A 99 -15.56 10.26 -5.34
CA ARG A 99 -14.52 10.59 -4.36
C ARG A 99 -13.14 10.57 -5.00
N LYS A 100 -12.23 11.39 -4.44
CA LYS A 100 -10.86 11.51 -4.95
C LYS A 100 -9.94 10.51 -4.27
N ILE A 101 -8.98 9.98 -5.03
CA ILE A 101 -7.88 9.18 -4.50
C ILE A 101 -6.56 9.62 -5.15
N ALA A 102 -5.48 9.63 -4.38
CA ALA A 102 -4.16 10.03 -4.85
C ALA A 102 -3.04 9.20 -4.20
N ILE A 103 -1.88 9.16 -4.85
CA ILE A 103 -0.63 8.63 -4.28
C ILE A 103 0.25 9.80 -3.86
N ALA A 104 0.90 9.68 -2.71
CA ALA A 104 1.83 10.65 -2.17
C ALA A 104 3.16 10.00 -1.84
N ALA A 105 4.25 10.77 -1.96
CA ALA A 105 5.59 10.37 -1.54
C ALA A 105 6.10 9.01 -2.05
N PRO A 106 5.85 8.59 -3.31
CA PRO A 106 6.38 7.32 -3.79
C PRO A 106 7.93 7.36 -3.77
N GLN A 107 8.54 6.28 -3.24
CA GLN A 107 9.99 6.10 -3.32
C GLN A 107 10.45 6.08 -4.79
N PRO A 108 11.72 6.42 -5.11
CA PRO A 108 12.19 6.56 -6.49
C PRO A 108 11.86 5.36 -7.40
N VAL A 109 12.10 4.14 -6.92
CA VAL A 109 11.80 2.90 -7.68
C VAL A 109 10.29 2.76 -7.93
N VAL A 110 9.46 3.06 -6.94
CA VAL A 110 7.99 2.99 -7.09
C VAL A 110 7.47 4.08 -8.01
N ARG A 111 8.06 5.29 -7.93
CA ARG A 111 7.75 6.40 -8.84
C ARG A 111 8.04 6.03 -10.29
N GLU A 112 9.22 5.48 -10.56
CA GLU A 112 9.60 5.03 -11.91
C GLU A 112 8.63 3.95 -12.44
N ILE A 113 8.26 2.98 -11.61
CA ILE A 113 7.27 1.95 -11.98
C ILE A 113 5.91 2.58 -12.31
N LEU A 114 5.44 3.53 -11.49
CA LEU A 114 4.19 4.25 -11.74
C LEU A 114 4.25 5.06 -13.04
N GLU A 115 5.38 5.71 -13.33
CA GLU A 115 5.59 6.50 -14.55
C GLU A 115 5.66 5.63 -15.81
N ILE A 116 6.45 4.56 -15.80
CA ILE A 116 6.53 3.56 -16.90
C ILE A 116 5.15 2.97 -17.18
N SER A 117 4.40 2.68 -16.12
CA SER A 117 3.03 2.13 -16.22
C SER A 117 1.98 3.18 -16.59
N ARG A 118 2.37 4.45 -16.79
CA ARG A 118 1.50 5.60 -17.04
C ARG A 118 0.39 5.77 -15.99
N PHE A 119 0.69 5.40 -14.76
CA PHE A 119 -0.26 5.42 -13.66
C PHE A 119 -0.66 6.85 -13.23
N ASN A 120 0.18 7.83 -13.57
CA ASN A 120 -0.12 9.26 -13.47
C ASN A 120 -1.33 9.71 -14.30
N LEU A 121 -1.77 8.91 -15.30
CA LEU A 121 -3.00 9.16 -16.04
C LEU A 121 -4.26 8.62 -15.33
N ILE A 122 -4.07 7.80 -14.29
CA ILE A 122 -5.15 7.14 -13.55
C ILE A 122 -5.33 7.79 -12.17
N LEU A 123 -4.23 8.04 -11.46
CA LEU A 123 -4.20 8.70 -10.16
C LEU A 123 -3.30 9.92 -10.18
N ALA A 124 -3.68 10.96 -9.44
CA ALA A 124 -2.76 12.03 -9.10
C ALA A 124 -1.62 11.48 -8.23
N ILE A 125 -0.38 11.85 -8.56
CA ILE A 125 0.82 11.44 -7.84
C ILE A 125 1.55 12.69 -7.36
N PHE A 126 1.68 12.85 -6.04
CA PHE A 126 2.32 13.99 -5.40
C PHE A 126 3.67 13.61 -4.80
N SER A 127 4.56 14.58 -4.63
CA SER A 127 5.89 14.36 -4.03
C SER A 127 5.81 14.14 -2.51
N SER A 128 4.75 14.59 -1.85
CA SER A 128 4.56 14.46 -0.41
C SER A 128 3.08 14.36 -0.02
N VAL A 129 2.81 13.84 1.18
CA VAL A 129 1.44 13.84 1.76
C VAL A 129 0.93 15.26 1.89
N ARG A 130 1.78 16.20 2.35
CA ARG A 130 1.42 17.60 2.51
C ARG A 130 0.96 18.23 1.19
N GLU A 131 1.67 17.98 0.09
CA GLU A 131 1.29 18.46 -1.24
C GLU A 131 -0.05 17.87 -1.70
N ALA A 132 -0.26 16.56 -1.49
CA ALA A 132 -1.54 15.93 -1.79
C ALA A 132 -2.69 16.57 -1.01
N LEU A 133 -2.50 16.82 0.29
CA LEU A 133 -3.51 17.47 1.13
C LEU A 133 -3.78 18.91 0.69
N ALA A 134 -2.74 19.67 0.33
CA ALA A 134 -2.89 21.03 -0.18
C ALA A 134 -3.76 21.10 -1.44
N GLN A 135 -3.67 20.09 -2.31
CA GLN A 135 -4.48 20.00 -3.53
C GLN A 135 -5.89 19.46 -3.28
N LEU A 136 -6.09 18.63 -2.26
CA LEU A 136 -7.33 17.90 -2.02
C LEU A 136 -8.28 18.57 -1.02
N SER A 137 -7.74 19.10 0.09
CA SER A 137 -8.54 19.72 1.16
C SER A 137 -7.69 20.69 2.01
N PRO A 138 -7.99 22.01 1.98
CA PRO A 138 -7.37 22.99 2.87
C PRO A 138 -7.56 22.68 4.36
N ALA A 139 -8.72 22.13 4.74
CA ALA A 139 -9.00 21.73 6.12
C ALA A 139 -8.12 20.56 6.56
N ALA A 140 -7.92 19.57 5.68
CA ALA A 140 -7.02 18.45 5.95
C ALA A 140 -5.55 18.90 6.03
N LEU A 141 -5.12 19.83 5.17
CA LEU A 141 -3.78 20.41 5.24
C LEU A 141 -3.55 21.11 6.58
N ALA A 142 -4.50 21.95 7.03
CA ALA A 142 -4.40 22.64 8.32
C ALA A 142 -4.32 21.64 9.48
N ALA A 143 -5.15 20.59 9.47
CA ALA A 143 -5.12 19.52 10.46
C ALA A 143 -3.82 18.69 10.41
N TYR A 144 -3.19 18.55 9.24
CA TYR A 144 -1.92 17.84 9.10
C TYR A 144 -0.75 18.65 9.65
N ASP A 145 -0.72 19.96 9.39
CA ASP A 145 0.35 20.86 9.84
C ASP A 145 0.34 21.08 11.37
N THR A 146 -0.76 20.79 12.08
CA THR A 146 -0.83 20.85 13.54
C THR A 146 -0.29 19.60 14.24
N VAL A 147 -0.12 18.48 13.51
CA VAL A 147 0.42 17.26 14.08
C VAL A 147 1.95 17.38 14.20
N PRO A 148 2.54 17.15 15.40
CA PRO A 148 3.98 17.14 15.55
C PRO A 148 4.63 16.17 14.57
N LYS A 149 5.55 16.66 13.74
CA LYS A 149 6.32 15.81 12.82
C LYS A 149 7.13 14.82 13.67
N ARG A 150 6.85 13.51 13.54
CA ARG A 150 7.64 12.46 14.18
C ARG A 150 9.09 12.57 13.68
N GLY A 151 10.02 12.98 14.56
CA GLY A 151 11.46 12.94 14.28
C GLY A 151 12.19 14.29 14.13
N ALA A 152 11.92 15.27 14.99
CA ALA A 152 12.90 16.31 15.31
C ALA A 152 13.35 16.13 16.77
N ALA A 153 14.19 15.12 16.99
CA ALA A 153 15.00 14.93 18.19
C ALA A 153 16.37 14.43 17.73
#